data_AF-A0A0B6Y380-F1
#
_entry.id   AF-A0A0B6Y380-F1
#
_cell.length_a   1.000
_cell.length_b   1.000
_cell.length_c   1.000
_cell.angle_alpha   90.00
_cell.angle_beta   90.00
_cell.angle_gamma   90.00
#
_symmetry.space_group_name_H-M   'P 1'
#
loop_
_entity.id
_entity.type
_entity.pdbx_description
1 polymer ?
#
loop_
_entity_poly.entity_id
_entity_poly.type
_entity_poly.pdbx_seq_one_letter_code
_entity_poly.pdbx_strand_id
1 'polypeptide(L)'
;QSIHRIAQWNSDSLPIFEPSLDEVVKACRGRNLFFSTDVEKGIQEAELIFICVNTPTKTFGWGKGRAADLKYIESAARRIAEVAQSSKIVVEKSTVPVKAAESISNILSANVKPGVKYQVLSNPEFLAEGTAISDLLNPDRVLIGGDQSPEGLEAVRALCWIYEHWVPHKNIITMNTWSSELSKLAANAFLAQRISSINAMSAICEATGADVDEVA
;
A
#
# COMPACT_ATOMS: atom_id res chain seq x y z
N GLN A 1 -9.49 3.31 19.52
CA GLN A 1 -8.40 2.42 19.03
C GLN A 1 -7.22 3.20 18.46
N SER A 2 -7.43 4.19 17.57
CA SER A 2 -6.32 4.95 16.95
C SER A 2 -5.43 5.74 17.93
N ILE A 3 -6.02 6.39 18.94
CA ILE A 3 -5.26 7.17 19.94
C ILE A 3 -4.27 6.28 20.71
N HIS A 4 -4.70 5.11 21.17
CA HIS A 4 -3.84 4.16 21.88
C HIS A 4 -2.70 3.65 20.99
N ARG A 5 -3.01 3.31 19.73
CA ARG A 5 -1.99 2.84 18.78
C ARG A 5 -0.94 3.92 18.48
N ILE A 6 -1.36 5.17 18.31
CA ILE A 6 -0.42 6.30 18.13
C ILE A 6 0.40 6.53 19.40
N ALA A 7 -0.18 6.42 20.59
CA ALA A 7 0.57 6.49 21.84
C ALA A 7 1.64 5.38 21.93
N GLN A 8 1.33 4.16 21.50
CA GLN A 8 2.30 3.07 21.44
C GLN A 8 3.44 3.35 20.46
N TRP A 9 3.14 3.87 19.25
CA TRP A 9 4.17 4.30 18.29
C TRP A 9 5.09 5.42 18.82
N ASN A 10 4.62 6.21 19.78
CA ASN A 10 5.40 7.22 20.48
C ASN A 10 6.07 6.71 21.77
N SER A 11 5.87 5.44 22.13
CA SER A 11 6.45 4.80 23.31
C SER A 11 7.65 3.92 22.96
N ASP A 12 8.36 3.40 23.96
CA ASP A 12 9.46 2.44 23.73
C ASP A 12 8.99 1.02 23.40
N SER A 13 7.68 0.76 23.47
CA SER A 13 7.05 -0.51 23.10
C SER A 13 6.14 -0.29 21.89
N LEU A 14 6.66 -0.58 20.71
CA LEU A 14 5.92 -0.46 19.46
C LEU A 14 4.68 -1.38 19.44
N PRO A 15 3.61 -1.00 18.72
CA PRO A 15 2.36 -1.78 18.69
C PRO A 15 2.44 -3.05 17.84
N ILE A 16 3.55 -3.25 17.11
CA ILE A 16 3.84 -4.43 16.30
C ILE A 16 5.31 -4.83 16.50
N PHE A 17 5.59 -6.12 16.30
CA PHE A 17 6.95 -6.65 16.33
C PHE A 17 7.40 -6.97 14.90
N GLU A 18 8.51 -6.37 14.49
CA GLU A 18 9.21 -6.67 13.25
C GLU A 18 10.72 -6.57 13.53
N PRO A 19 11.56 -7.51 13.04
CA PRO A 19 13.00 -7.41 13.18
C PRO A 19 13.53 -6.05 12.70
N SER A 20 14.40 -5.43 13.49
CA SER A 20 15.03 -4.12 13.22
C SER A 20 14.09 -2.90 13.13
N LEU A 21 12.76 -3.06 13.27
CA LEU A 21 11.83 -1.93 13.20
C LEU A 21 12.05 -0.93 14.36
N ASP A 22 12.28 -1.44 15.57
CA ASP A 22 12.49 -0.62 16.76
C ASP A 22 13.71 0.31 16.62
N GLU A 23 14.80 -0.19 16.05
CA GLU A 23 16.03 0.57 15.80
C GLU A 23 15.78 1.71 14.80
N VAL A 24 15.09 1.41 13.69
CA VAL A 24 14.76 2.40 12.66
C VAL A 24 13.84 3.48 13.21
N VAL A 25 12.79 3.11 13.95
CA VAL A 25 11.85 4.08 14.52
C VAL A 25 12.55 4.96 15.55
N LYS A 26 13.36 4.39 16.46
CA LYS A 26 14.08 5.17 17.48
C LYS A 26 15.08 6.15 16.87
N ALA A 27 15.73 5.80 15.76
CA ALA A 27 16.70 6.67 15.09
C ALA A 27 16.06 7.93 14.46
N CYS A 28 14.80 7.84 14.03
CA CYS A 28 14.11 8.87 13.24
C CYS A 28 12.99 9.59 14.01
N ARG A 29 12.38 8.95 15.00
CA ARG A 29 11.22 9.49 15.74
C ARG A 29 11.60 10.78 16.46
N GLY A 30 10.79 11.82 16.25
CA GLY A 30 11.02 13.16 16.82
C GLY A 30 12.01 14.01 16.03
N ARG A 31 12.57 13.51 14.93
CA ARG A 31 13.45 14.25 14.01
C ARG A 31 12.76 14.52 12.68
N ASN A 32 12.45 13.45 11.96
CA ASN A 32 11.75 13.47 10.66
C ASN A 32 10.65 12.43 10.55
N LEU A 33 10.43 11.64 11.61
CA LEU A 33 9.31 10.70 11.74
C LEU A 33 8.46 11.12 12.95
N PHE A 34 7.15 11.26 12.73
CA PHE A 34 6.20 11.69 13.75
C PHE A 34 4.92 10.85 13.66
N PHE A 35 4.35 10.49 14.81
CA PHE A 35 3.07 9.80 14.90
C PHE A 35 2.07 10.71 15.63
N SER A 36 0.97 11.03 14.97
CA SER A 36 -0.04 11.97 15.47
C SER A 36 -1.45 11.47 15.21
N THR A 37 -2.38 11.92 16.05
CA THR A 37 -3.83 11.77 15.85
C THR A 37 -4.45 12.98 15.16
N ASP A 38 -3.68 14.06 14.98
CA ASP A 38 -4.10 15.26 14.26
C ASP A 38 -3.96 15.06 12.74
N VAL A 39 -4.93 14.33 12.20
CA VAL A 39 -4.98 13.97 10.77
C VAL A 39 -5.19 15.20 9.90
N GLU A 40 -5.96 16.19 10.36
CA GLU A 40 -6.25 17.38 9.55
C GLU A 40 -4.97 18.19 9.29
N LYS A 41 -4.21 18.45 10.35
CA LYS A 41 -2.92 19.13 10.23
C LYS A 41 -1.98 18.40 9.28
N GLY A 42 -1.88 17.08 9.42
CA GLY A 42 -1.07 16.26 8.51
C GLY A 42 -1.48 16.39 7.04
N ILE A 43 -2.79 16.40 6.75
CA ILE A 43 -3.30 16.60 5.38
C ILE A 43 -2.98 18.00 4.85
N GLN A 44 -3.11 19.04 5.69
CA GLN A 44 -2.85 20.42 5.29
C GLN A 44 -1.38 20.62 4.90
N GLU A 45 -0.47 20.11 5.72
CA GLU A 45 0.98 20.30 5.57
C GLU A 45 1.61 19.40 4.51
N ALA A 46 1.08 18.20 4.27
CA ALA A 46 1.69 17.22 3.38
C ALA A 46 1.63 17.62 1.89
N GLU A 47 2.69 17.34 1.12
CA GLU A 47 2.67 17.42 -0.35
C GLU A 47 2.24 16.09 -0.97
N LEU A 48 2.59 14.98 -0.31
CA LEU A 48 2.27 13.61 -0.69
C LEU A 48 1.63 12.88 0.50
N ILE A 49 0.51 12.20 0.28
CA ILE A 49 -0.29 11.53 1.31
C ILE A 49 -0.46 10.06 0.93
N PHE A 50 0.03 9.15 1.78
CA PHE A 50 -0.27 7.73 1.65
C PHE A 50 -1.60 7.36 2.33
N ILE A 51 -2.43 6.58 1.64
CA ILE A 51 -3.61 5.93 2.22
C ILE A 51 -3.25 4.46 2.51
N CYS A 52 -2.99 4.17 3.80
CA CYS A 52 -2.62 2.85 4.31
C CYS A 52 -3.69 2.31 5.26
N VAL A 53 -4.94 2.20 4.78
CA VAL A 53 -6.07 1.69 5.56
C VAL A 53 -6.44 0.28 5.10
N ASN A 54 -7.03 -0.50 6.01
CA ASN A 54 -7.50 -1.84 5.69
C ASN A 54 -8.69 -1.79 4.73
N THR A 55 -8.80 -2.79 3.87
CA THR A 55 -9.94 -3.03 2.97
C THR A 55 -10.56 -4.40 3.29
N PRO A 56 -11.25 -4.52 4.45
CA PRO A 56 -11.74 -5.83 4.91
C PRO A 56 -12.71 -6.44 3.90
N THR A 57 -12.80 -7.75 3.84
CA THR A 57 -13.77 -8.44 2.98
C THR A 57 -15.21 -8.11 3.43
N LYS A 58 -16.10 -7.84 2.47
CA LYS A 58 -17.51 -7.55 2.74
C LYS A 58 -18.19 -8.72 3.46
N THR A 59 -18.90 -8.42 4.54
CA THR A 59 -19.64 -9.39 5.35
C THR A 59 -21.11 -9.55 4.93
N PHE A 60 -21.61 -8.66 4.06
CA PHE A 60 -22.98 -8.68 3.54
C PHE A 60 -23.07 -8.08 2.12
N GLY A 61 -24.22 -8.27 1.47
CA GLY A 61 -24.53 -7.71 0.14
C GLY A 61 -23.78 -8.37 -1.02
N TRP A 62 -23.77 -7.70 -2.18
CA TRP A 62 -23.08 -8.19 -3.37
C TRP A 62 -21.57 -8.31 -3.14
N GLY A 63 -21.00 -9.46 -3.48
CA GLY A 63 -19.60 -9.78 -3.20
C GLY A 63 -19.30 -10.20 -1.75
N LYS A 64 -20.31 -10.58 -0.96
CA LYS A 64 -20.11 -11.13 0.40
C LYS A 64 -19.06 -12.24 0.40
N GLY A 65 -18.09 -12.14 1.31
CA GLY A 65 -17.01 -13.11 1.49
C GLY A 65 -15.93 -13.11 0.40
N ARG A 66 -16.00 -12.20 -0.58
CA ARG A 66 -15.05 -12.14 -1.71
C ARG A 66 -14.56 -10.73 -2.04
N ALA A 67 -15.47 -9.77 -2.12
CA ALA A 67 -15.14 -8.40 -2.49
C ALA A 67 -14.59 -7.61 -1.31
N ALA A 68 -13.66 -6.70 -1.58
CA ALA A 68 -13.15 -5.74 -0.60
C ALA A 68 -14.20 -4.66 -0.28
N ASP A 69 -14.23 -4.23 0.98
CA ASP A 69 -15.00 -3.09 1.46
C ASP A 69 -14.13 -1.83 1.41
N LEU A 70 -14.43 -0.93 0.48
CA LEU A 70 -13.66 0.30 0.24
C LEU A 70 -14.01 1.45 1.19
N LYS A 71 -14.93 1.27 2.14
CA LYS A 71 -15.42 2.37 3.01
C LYS A 71 -14.33 3.20 3.68
N TYR A 72 -13.22 2.57 4.10
CA TYR A 72 -12.14 3.28 4.78
C TYR A 72 -11.28 4.07 3.80
N ILE A 73 -11.06 3.55 2.59
CA ILE A 73 -10.39 4.28 1.51
C ILE A 73 -11.25 5.49 1.11
N GLU A 74 -12.54 5.29 0.91
CA GLU A 74 -13.46 6.36 0.54
C GLU A 74 -13.56 7.43 1.63
N SER A 75 -13.62 7.00 2.91
CA SER A 75 -13.62 7.93 4.05
C SER A 75 -12.33 8.75 4.12
N ALA A 76 -11.17 8.13 3.86
CA ALA A 76 -9.90 8.85 3.82
C ALA A 76 -9.85 9.84 2.66
N ALA A 77 -10.29 9.45 1.46
CA ALA A 77 -10.34 10.32 0.31
C ALA A 77 -11.28 11.53 0.51
N ARG A 78 -12.47 11.32 1.10
CA ARG A 78 -13.39 12.42 1.46
C ARG A 78 -12.73 13.38 2.45
N ARG A 79 -12.06 12.85 3.47
CA ARG A 79 -11.37 13.66 4.46
C ARG A 79 -10.25 14.50 3.86
N ILE A 80 -9.49 13.93 2.93
CA ILE A 80 -8.46 14.67 2.17
C ILE A 80 -9.11 15.81 1.38
N ALA A 81 -10.18 15.55 0.64
CA ALA A 81 -10.88 16.58 -0.13
C ALA A 81 -11.45 17.71 0.75
N GLU A 82 -12.03 17.36 1.90
CA GLU A 82 -12.59 18.32 2.87
C GLU A 82 -11.52 19.24 3.46
N VAL A 83 -10.34 18.70 3.78
CA VAL A 83 -9.32 19.39 4.58
C VAL A 83 -8.26 20.08 3.71
N ALA A 84 -7.83 19.45 2.62
CA ALA A 84 -6.74 19.98 1.81
C ALA A 84 -7.07 21.37 1.25
N GLN A 85 -6.08 22.25 1.30
CA GLN A 85 -6.16 23.64 0.81
C GLN A 85 -5.18 23.91 -0.33
N SER A 86 -4.31 22.96 -0.64
CA SER A 86 -3.33 23.00 -1.72
C SER A 86 -3.32 21.66 -2.47
N SER A 87 -2.76 21.66 -3.68
CA SER A 87 -2.64 20.46 -4.50
C SER A 87 -1.84 19.36 -3.80
N LYS A 88 -2.26 18.10 -3.96
CA LYS A 88 -1.65 16.94 -3.28
C LYS A 88 -1.42 15.79 -4.25
N ILE A 89 -0.36 15.02 -4.02
CA ILE A 89 -0.22 13.66 -4.55
C ILE A 89 -0.80 12.69 -3.51
N VAL A 90 -1.77 11.87 -3.90
CA VAL A 90 -2.40 10.87 -3.03
C VAL A 90 -2.00 9.49 -3.51
N VAL A 91 -1.40 8.69 -2.64
CA VAL A 91 -0.83 7.39 -2.98
C VAL A 91 -1.59 6.28 -2.26
N GLU A 92 -2.19 5.39 -3.03
CA GLU A 92 -2.82 4.17 -2.53
C GLU A 92 -1.74 3.09 -2.34
N LYS A 93 -1.60 2.53 -1.12
CA LYS A 93 -0.52 1.59 -0.74
C LYS A 93 -1.00 0.15 -0.49
N SER A 94 -2.31 -0.08 -0.41
CA SER A 94 -2.90 -1.26 0.23
C SER A 94 -2.69 -2.58 -0.53
N THR A 95 -2.93 -3.68 0.16
CA THR A 95 -2.58 -5.06 -0.27
C THR A 95 -3.52 -5.67 -1.31
N VAL A 96 -4.71 -5.10 -1.52
CA VAL A 96 -5.73 -5.66 -2.45
C VAL A 96 -6.47 -4.54 -3.20
N PRO A 97 -5.84 -3.87 -4.17
CA PRO A 97 -6.48 -2.81 -4.91
C PRO A 97 -7.17 -3.39 -6.15
N VAL A 98 -8.50 -3.40 -6.15
CA VAL A 98 -9.27 -3.44 -7.41
C VAL A 98 -10.09 -2.16 -7.43
N LYS A 99 -9.72 -1.21 -8.29
CA LYS A 99 -10.40 0.09 -8.45
C LYS A 99 -10.31 1.01 -7.24
N ALA A 100 -9.34 0.80 -6.35
CA ALA A 100 -9.18 1.64 -5.17
C ALA A 100 -8.75 3.05 -5.57
N ALA A 101 -7.74 3.16 -6.45
CA ALA A 101 -7.29 4.44 -6.98
C ALA A 101 -8.35 5.15 -7.84
N GLU A 102 -9.16 4.40 -8.59
CA GLU A 102 -10.31 4.95 -9.32
C GLU A 102 -11.34 5.56 -8.37
N SER A 103 -11.70 4.85 -7.28
CA SER A 103 -12.63 5.36 -6.26
C SER A 103 -12.10 6.63 -5.58
N ILE A 104 -10.81 6.64 -5.20
CA ILE A 104 -10.13 7.82 -4.64
C ILE A 104 -10.21 9.00 -5.62
N SER A 105 -9.83 8.77 -6.89
CA SER A 105 -9.83 9.81 -7.93
C SER A 105 -11.22 10.42 -8.13
N ASN A 106 -12.25 9.58 -8.19
CA ASN A 106 -13.64 10.03 -8.34
C ASN A 106 -14.10 10.89 -7.16
N ILE A 107 -13.78 10.49 -5.92
CA ILE A 107 -14.14 11.23 -4.72
C ILE A 107 -13.42 12.59 -4.67
N LEU A 108 -12.11 12.59 -4.93
CA LEU A 108 -11.30 13.82 -4.90
C LEU A 108 -11.76 14.80 -6.00
N SER A 109 -12.03 14.30 -7.20
CA SER A 109 -12.49 15.12 -8.32
C SER A 109 -13.89 15.70 -8.09
N ALA A 110 -14.81 14.92 -7.49
CA ALA A 110 -16.16 15.38 -7.20
C ALA A 110 -16.22 16.43 -6.06
N ASN A 111 -15.19 16.51 -5.22
CA ASN A 111 -15.13 17.39 -4.05
C ASN A 111 -13.96 18.40 -4.15
N VAL A 112 -13.50 18.69 -5.37
CA VAL A 112 -12.35 19.56 -5.59
C VAL A 112 -12.67 21.02 -5.22
N LYS A 113 -11.73 21.67 -4.54
CA LYS A 113 -11.81 23.11 -4.24
C LYS A 113 -11.18 23.94 -5.36
N PRO A 114 -11.63 25.18 -5.60
CA PRO A 114 -11.02 26.05 -6.61
C PRO A 114 -9.50 26.18 -6.40
N GLY A 115 -8.72 25.93 -7.46
CA GLY A 115 -7.26 26.03 -7.42
C GLY A 115 -6.51 24.82 -6.85
N VAL A 116 -7.21 23.81 -6.33
CA VAL A 116 -6.60 22.56 -5.83
C VAL A 116 -6.64 21.49 -6.91
N LYS A 117 -5.53 20.78 -7.11
CA LYS A 117 -5.44 19.61 -7.99
C LYS A 117 -4.99 18.39 -7.20
N TYR A 118 -5.51 17.22 -7.55
CA TYR A 118 -5.10 15.95 -6.96
C TYR A 118 -4.52 15.05 -8.05
N GLN A 119 -3.41 14.39 -7.74
CA GLN A 119 -2.88 13.28 -8.54
C GLN A 119 -2.95 12.01 -7.72
N VAL A 120 -3.55 10.96 -8.26
CA VAL A 120 -3.72 9.69 -7.56
C VAL A 120 -2.77 8.65 -8.15
N LEU A 121 -1.93 8.08 -7.29
CA LEU A 121 -0.99 7.03 -7.63
C LEU A 121 -1.39 5.72 -6.94
N SER A 122 -1.08 4.60 -7.57
CA SER A 122 -1.07 3.27 -6.94
C SER A 122 0.38 2.90 -6.66
N ASN A 123 0.71 2.51 -5.44
CA ASN A 123 2.04 2.03 -5.08
C ASN A 123 1.92 0.80 -4.17
N PRO A 124 1.58 -0.38 -4.70
CA PRO A 124 1.34 -1.56 -3.88
C PRO A 124 2.53 -1.93 -3.00
N GLU A 125 2.26 -2.56 -1.86
CA GLU A 125 3.31 -3.11 -1.00
C GLU A 125 3.55 -4.60 -1.26
N PHE A 126 4.81 -5.04 -1.17
CA PHE A 126 5.24 -6.43 -1.37
C PHE A 126 5.99 -6.96 -0.15
N LEU A 127 5.54 -6.58 1.04
CA LEU A 127 6.15 -6.96 2.31
C LEU A 127 5.63 -8.32 2.79
N ALA A 128 6.48 -9.09 3.44
CA ALA A 128 6.08 -10.25 4.23
C ALA A 128 6.31 -9.98 5.73
N GLU A 129 5.42 -10.51 6.57
CA GLU A 129 5.55 -10.42 8.02
C GLU A 129 6.81 -11.15 8.48
N GLY A 130 7.60 -10.51 9.35
CA GLY A 130 8.88 -11.02 9.84
C GLY A 130 10.09 -10.62 8.99
N THR A 131 9.89 -10.09 7.78
CA THR A 131 10.97 -9.58 6.91
C THR A 131 10.74 -8.14 6.45
N ALA A 132 9.75 -7.44 7.00
CA ALA A 132 9.26 -6.17 6.46
C ALA A 132 10.36 -5.10 6.30
N ILE A 133 11.27 -4.96 7.27
CA ILE A 133 12.38 -3.99 7.18
C ILE A 133 13.37 -4.35 6.07
N SER A 134 13.73 -5.64 5.95
CA SER A 134 14.60 -6.11 4.88
C SER A 134 13.96 -5.87 3.51
N ASP A 135 12.67 -6.18 3.38
CA ASP A 135 11.91 -6.02 2.14
C ASP A 135 11.75 -4.55 1.74
N LEU A 136 11.63 -3.63 2.72
CA LEU A 136 11.58 -2.19 2.48
C LEU A 136 12.93 -1.59 2.05
N LEU A 137 14.02 -2.08 2.62
CA LEU A 137 15.38 -1.59 2.34
C LEU A 137 15.95 -2.18 1.05
N ASN A 138 15.62 -3.43 0.74
CA ASN A 138 16.14 -4.17 -0.43
C ASN A 138 15.00 -4.81 -1.23
N PRO A 139 14.05 -4.02 -1.78
CA PRO A 139 12.94 -4.58 -2.53
C PRO A 139 13.43 -5.18 -3.86
N ASP A 140 12.89 -6.35 -4.21
CA ASP A 140 13.04 -6.92 -5.56
C ASP A 140 12.62 -5.91 -6.64
N ARG A 141 11.51 -5.21 -6.36
CA ARG A 141 10.98 -4.12 -7.18
C ARG A 141 10.05 -3.21 -6.38
N VAL A 142 10.03 -1.93 -6.75
CA VAL A 142 9.01 -0.96 -6.34
C VAL A 142 8.09 -0.72 -7.53
N LEU A 143 6.78 -0.78 -7.32
CA LEU A 143 5.78 -0.61 -8.37
C LEU A 143 5.05 0.71 -8.18
N ILE A 144 5.02 1.57 -9.20
CA ILE A 144 4.31 2.86 -9.16
C ILE A 144 3.40 2.98 -10.38
N GLY A 145 2.10 3.03 -10.14
CA GLY A 145 1.07 3.30 -11.12
C GLY A 145 0.62 4.76 -11.06
N GLY A 146 0.48 5.43 -12.20
CA GLY A 146 -0.11 6.76 -12.29
C GLY A 146 -0.82 7.01 -13.60
N ASP A 147 -1.55 8.13 -13.68
CA ASP A 147 -2.15 8.56 -14.94
C ASP A 147 -1.08 8.92 -15.99
N GLN A 148 -1.40 8.76 -17.27
CA GLN A 148 -0.49 9.02 -18.39
C GLN A 148 -0.57 10.46 -18.90
N SER A 149 -1.28 11.33 -18.18
CA SER A 149 -1.26 12.78 -18.37
C SER A 149 0.10 13.39 -17.94
N PRO A 150 0.46 14.59 -18.42
CA PRO A 150 1.68 15.28 -17.98
C PRO A 150 1.79 15.43 -16.46
N GLU A 151 0.68 15.78 -15.80
CA GLU A 151 0.60 15.92 -14.34
C GLU A 151 0.70 14.58 -13.61
N GLY A 152 0.10 13.51 -14.16
CA GLY A 152 0.22 12.16 -13.61
C GLY A 152 1.66 11.66 -13.67
N LEU A 153 2.35 11.88 -14.79
CA LEU A 153 3.76 11.53 -14.95
C LEU A 153 4.68 12.34 -14.02
N GLU A 154 4.34 13.60 -13.74
CA GLU A 154 5.05 14.42 -12.75
C GLU A 154 4.90 13.86 -11.33
N ALA A 155 3.67 13.48 -10.95
CA ALA A 155 3.43 12.84 -9.66
C ALA A 155 4.18 11.51 -9.52
N VAL A 156 4.20 10.68 -10.57
CA VAL A 156 5.00 9.45 -10.62
C VAL A 156 6.48 9.75 -10.40
N ARG A 157 7.04 10.73 -11.10
CA ARG A 157 8.45 11.14 -10.93
C ARG A 157 8.76 11.60 -9.51
N ALA A 158 7.86 12.37 -8.89
CA ALA A 158 8.02 12.81 -7.50
C ALA A 158 8.09 11.61 -6.52
N LEU A 159 7.25 10.59 -6.72
CA LEU A 159 7.31 9.38 -5.89
C LEU A 159 8.54 8.52 -6.21
N CYS A 160 8.97 8.41 -7.47
CA CYS A 160 10.21 7.74 -7.83
C CYS A 160 11.41 8.38 -7.13
N TRP A 161 11.49 9.72 -7.15
CA TRP A 161 12.56 10.47 -6.50
C TRP A 161 12.67 10.15 -5.01
N ILE A 162 11.55 9.95 -4.31
CA ILE A 162 11.57 9.50 -2.91
C ILE A 162 12.26 8.14 -2.78
N TYR A 163 11.83 7.14 -3.56
CA TYR A 163 12.40 5.79 -3.50
C TYR A 163 13.87 5.72 -3.95
N GLU A 164 14.30 6.57 -4.88
CA GLU A 164 15.67 6.62 -5.42
C GLU A 164 16.74 6.98 -4.36
N HIS A 165 16.33 7.46 -3.18
CA HIS A 165 17.25 7.69 -2.07
C HIS A 165 17.89 6.40 -1.53
N TRP A 166 17.26 5.24 -1.73
CA TRP A 166 17.82 3.95 -1.30
C TRP A 166 17.55 2.79 -2.27
N VAL A 167 16.57 2.91 -3.16
CA VAL A 167 16.25 1.89 -4.17
C VAL A 167 16.91 2.25 -5.51
N PRO A 168 17.69 1.34 -6.12
CA PRO A 168 18.23 1.57 -7.46
C PRO A 168 17.11 1.82 -8.48
N HIS A 169 17.28 2.80 -9.36
CA HIS A 169 16.26 3.16 -10.36
C HIS A 169 15.79 1.96 -11.21
N LYS A 170 16.69 1.01 -11.55
CA LYS A 170 16.36 -0.21 -12.30
C LYS A 170 15.35 -1.13 -11.58
N ASN A 171 15.21 -0.99 -10.25
CA ASN A 171 14.27 -1.73 -9.43
C ASN A 171 12.92 -0.99 -9.29
N ILE A 172 12.78 0.24 -9.84
CA ILE A 172 11.54 1.00 -9.81
C ILE A 172 10.83 0.83 -11.15
N ILE A 173 9.63 0.26 -11.12
CA ILE A 173 8.80 0.00 -12.30
C ILE A 173 7.62 0.97 -12.28
N THR A 174 7.55 1.82 -13.29
CA THR A 174 6.44 2.76 -13.49
C THR A 174 5.47 2.23 -14.54
N MET A 175 4.17 2.37 -14.31
CA MET A 175 3.13 1.97 -15.25
C MET A 175 1.85 2.80 -15.06
N ASN A 176 0.78 2.46 -15.78
CA ASN A 176 -0.53 3.05 -15.49
C ASN A 176 -1.12 2.49 -14.19
N THR A 177 -2.03 3.23 -13.57
CA THR A 177 -2.65 2.87 -12.28
C THR A 177 -3.27 1.47 -12.27
N TRP A 178 -4.02 1.12 -13.32
CA TRP A 178 -4.71 -0.18 -13.42
C TRP A 178 -3.74 -1.36 -13.52
N SER A 179 -2.68 -1.21 -14.32
CA SER A 179 -1.63 -2.22 -14.44
C SER A 179 -0.91 -2.41 -13.11
N SER A 180 -0.73 -1.35 -12.31
CA SER A 180 -0.10 -1.45 -10.98
C SER A 180 -0.98 -2.26 -10.02
N GLU A 181 -2.26 -1.89 -9.93
CA GLU A 181 -3.23 -2.59 -9.08
C GLU A 181 -3.35 -4.09 -9.44
N LEU A 182 -3.52 -4.37 -10.74
CA LEU A 182 -3.65 -5.75 -11.25
C LEU A 182 -2.39 -6.57 -11.01
N SER A 183 -1.21 -5.97 -11.18
CA SER A 183 0.07 -6.65 -10.98
C SER A 183 0.23 -7.17 -9.55
N LYS A 184 -0.29 -6.45 -8.55
CA LYS A 184 -0.29 -6.93 -7.15
C LYS A 184 -1.19 -8.15 -6.96
N LEU A 185 -2.41 -8.11 -7.50
CA LEU A 185 -3.35 -9.23 -7.44
C LEU A 185 -2.80 -10.46 -8.14
N ALA A 186 -2.25 -10.28 -9.34
CA ALA A 186 -1.63 -11.34 -10.10
C ALA A 186 -0.47 -11.96 -9.31
N ALA A 187 0.45 -11.16 -8.79
CA ALA A 187 1.58 -11.67 -8.01
C ALA A 187 1.13 -12.54 -6.82
N ASN A 188 0.15 -12.07 -6.04
CA ASN A 188 -0.40 -12.82 -4.92
C ASN A 188 -1.11 -14.11 -5.38
N ALA A 189 -1.85 -14.06 -6.49
CA ALA A 189 -2.53 -15.23 -7.05
C ALA A 189 -1.52 -16.29 -7.54
N PHE A 190 -0.44 -15.89 -8.21
CA PHE A 190 0.62 -16.80 -8.65
C PHE A 190 1.35 -17.46 -7.47
N LEU A 191 1.61 -16.72 -6.39
CA LEU A 191 2.18 -17.29 -5.15
C LEU A 191 1.25 -18.34 -4.54
N ALA A 192 -0.04 -18.00 -4.38
CA ALA A 192 -1.03 -18.94 -3.85
C ALA A 192 -1.21 -20.17 -4.75
N GLN A 193 -1.12 -19.99 -6.08
CA GLN A 193 -1.21 -21.07 -7.05
C GLN A 193 -0.06 -22.05 -6.89
N ARG A 194 1.18 -21.58 -6.72
CA ARG A 194 2.35 -22.47 -6.54
C ARG A 194 2.19 -23.38 -5.32
N ILE A 195 1.75 -22.82 -4.20
CA ILE A 195 1.48 -23.58 -2.96
C ILE A 195 0.37 -24.59 -3.19
N SER A 196 -0.71 -24.19 -3.85
CA SER A 196 -1.84 -25.08 -4.13
C SER A 196 -1.44 -26.23 -5.06
N SER A 197 -0.61 -25.94 -6.07
CA SER A 197 -0.10 -26.96 -7.00
C SER A 197 0.77 -28.00 -6.31
N ILE A 198 1.71 -27.60 -5.43
CA ILE A 198 2.56 -28.57 -4.73
C ILE A 198 1.76 -29.39 -3.73
N ASN A 199 0.78 -28.78 -3.05
CA ASN A 199 -0.14 -29.51 -2.17
C ASN A 199 -0.97 -30.56 -2.92
N ALA A 200 -1.43 -30.24 -4.14
CA ALA A 200 -2.13 -31.21 -4.98
C ALA A 200 -1.21 -32.37 -5.41
N MET A 201 0.07 -32.10 -5.70
CA MET A 201 1.06 -33.13 -6.02
C MET A 201 1.36 -34.02 -4.80
N SER A 202 1.40 -33.48 -3.58
CA SER A 202 1.59 -34.25 -2.35
C SER A 202 0.56 -35.39 -2.22
N ALA A 203 -0.72 -35.09 -2.49
CA ALA A 203 -1.78 -36.11 -2.43
C ALA A 203 -1.60 -37.24 -3.47
N ILE A 204 -1.01 -36.93 -4.63
CA ILE A 204 -0.65 -37.94 -5.63
C ILE A 204 0.52 -38.78 -5.13
N CYS A 205 1.55 -38.14 -4.56
CA CYS A 205 2.73 -38.82 -4.02
C CYS A 205 2.34 -39.83 -2.92
N GLU A 206 1.47 -39.43 -2.00
CA GLU A 206 0.92 -40.30 -0.95
C GLU A 206 0.20 -41.54 -1.53
N ALA A 207 -0.52 -41.39 -2.64
CA ALA A 207 -1.26 -42.48 -3.28
C ALA A 207 -0.37 -43.43 -4.11
N THR A 208 0.78 -42.94 -4.59
CA THR A 208 1.68 -43.70 -5.47
C THR A 208 2.95 -44.22 -4.77
N GLY A 209 3.22 -43.76 -3.55
CA GLY A 209 4.42 -44.09 -2.79
C GLY A 209 5.65 -43.24 -3.16
N ALA A 210 5.45 -42.12 -3.85
CA ALA A 210 6.50 -41.13 -4.08
C ALA A 210 6.64 -40.18 -2.88
N ASP A 211 7.78 -39.50 -2.76
CA ASP A 211 8.02 -38.45 -1.75
C ASP A 211 7.86 -37.06 -2.38
N VAL A 212 7.05 -36.19 -1.78
CA VAL A 212 6.81 -34.83 -2.29
C VAL A 212 8.06 -33.96 -2.19
N ASP A 213 8.92 -34.18 -1.19
CA ASP A 213 10.16 -33.40 -1.00
C ASP A 213 11.22 -33.78 -2.05
N GLU A 214 11.17 -34.99 -2.62
CA GLU A 214 12.01 -35.38 -3.77
C GLU A 214 11.47 -34.83 -5.10
N VAL A 215 10.18 -34.53 -5.18
CA VAL A 215 9.50 -34.04 -6.39
C VAL A 215 9.50 -32.50 -6.49
N ALA A 216 9.54 -31.80 -5.36
CA ALA A 216 9.43 -30.33 -5.24
C ALA A 216 10.71 -29.56 -5.63
#